data_AF-A0A0F9IS17-F1
#
_entry.id   AF-A0A0F9IS17-F1
#
_cell.length_a   1.000
_cell.length_b   1.000
_cell.length_c   1.000
_cell.angle_alpha   90.00
_cell.angle_beta   90.00
_cell.angle_gamma   90.00
#
_symmetry.space_group_name_H-M   'P 1'
#
loop_
_entity.id
_entity.type
_entity.pdbx_description
1 polymer ?
#
loop_
_entity_poly.entity_id
_entity_poly.type
_entity_poly.pdbx_seq_one_letter_code
_entity_poly.pdbx_strand_id
1 'polypeptide(L)'
;MCRNKSNIRTLVLWLGGDLINGYIHEEFEETNLLTPVESCLEVYELLITGIDFLLEHSGCEEIVIVENVGNHARTTDRQRAGTNVQNNYEWLIYNFIAKHYENDPRIKFKFTMGYFNHLDVYGYQLRFHHGENVRYAGGVGGLSIPLNKAIAMWNQATVADIDILGHWHQRTSHKNFVINGSIIGFNAYALKIKASFEKPQQSFFLMDPRWGKTVEAPIFLD
;
A
#
# COMPACT_ATOMS: atom_id res chain seq x y z
N MET A 1 -26.04 -15.77 6.27
CA MET A 1 -25.94 -17.20 6.62
C MET A 1 -24.63 -17.73 6.04
N CYS A 2 -23.50 -17.56 6.75
CA CYS A 2 -22.21 -18.18 6.40
C CYS A 2 -22.00 -19.33 7.38
N ARG A 3 -22.47 -20.52 7.01
CA ARG A 3 -22.58 -21.68 7.91
C ARG A 3 -21.68 -22.85 7.51
N ASN A 4 -20.68 -22.59 6.66
CA ASN A 4 -19.59 -23.52 6.38
C ASN A 4 -18.25 -22.83 6.68
N LYS A 5 -17.33 -23.56 7.28
CA LYS A 5 -15.96 -23.14 7.59
C LYS A 5 -15.26 -22.74 6.27
N SER A 6 -15.23 -21.46 5.94
CA SER A 6 -14.34 -20.97 4.89
C SER A 6 -12.91 -21.13 5.39
N ASN A 7 -12.11 -21.94 4.70
CA ASN A 7 -10.70 -22.15 5.04
C ASN A 7 -9.85 -21.10 4.32
N ILE A 8 -9.52 -20.01 5.00
CA ILE A 8 -8.64 -18.95 4.50
C ILE A 8 -7.21 -19.36 4.84
N ARG A 9 -6.42 -19.72 3.82
CA ARG A 9 -5.05 -20.25 4.00
C ARG A 9 -3.97 -19.21 3.72
N THR A 10 -4.28 -18.17 2.96
CA THR A 10 -3.32 -17.18 2.50
C THR A 10 -3.77 -15.78 2.89
N LEU A 11 -2.86 -15.01 3.50
CA LEU A 11 -3.01 -13.59 3.73
C LEU A 11 -2.19 -12.83 2.69
N VAL A 12 -2.80 -11.86 1.99
CA VAL A 12 -2.05 -10.91 1.17
C VAL A 12 -1.83 -9.65 2.01
N LEU A 13 -0.57 -9.39 2.37
CA LEU A 13 -0.16 -8.18 3.07
C LEU A 13 0.45 -7.21 2.06
N TRP A 14 -0.15 -6.04 1.91
CA TRP A 14 0.38 -5.02 1.02
C TRP A 14 1.17 -3.96 1.79
N LEU A 15 2.46 -3.85 1.48
CA LEU A 15 3.32 -2.75 1.93
C LEU A 15 3.32 -1.68 0.84
N GLY A 16 2.37 -0.75 0.96
CA GLY A 16 1.97 0.13 -0.14
C GLY A 16 2.73 1.44 -0.29
N GLY A 17 3.84 1.63 0.43
CA GLY A 17 4.66 2.83 0.37
C GLY A 17 4.17 3.99 1.26
N ASP A 18 4.97 5.04 1.34
CA ASP A 18 4.87 6.16 2.30
C ASP A 18 4.94 5.70 3.76
N LEU A 19 5.83 4.76 4.04
CA LEU A 19 6.13 4.26 5.37
C LEU A 19 7.00 5.25 6.18
N ILE A 20 7.81 6.06 5.49
CA ILE A 20 8.64 7.11 6.10
C ILE A 20 8.59 8.40 5.26
N ASN A 21 8.95 9.51 5.90
CA ASN A 21 9.24 10.75 5.20
C ASN A 21 10.74 10.88 4.94
N GLY A 22 11.12 10.97 3.66
CA GLY A 22 12.42 11.44 3.22
C GLY A 22 12.54 12.96 3.33
N TYR A 23 13.72 13.48 2.99
CA TYR A 23 13.97 14.93 2.88
C TYR A 23 13.54 15.46 1.50
N ILE A 24 12.28 15.25 1.19
CA ILE A 24 11.72 15.52 -0.13
C ILE A 24 11.20 16.96 -0.30
N HIS A 25 11.11 17.68 0.82
CA HIS A 25 10.73 19.06 0.97
C HIS A 25 11.62 19.66 2.07
N GLU A 26 12.07 20.90 1.90
CA GLU A 26 12.90 21.60 2.90
C GLU A 26 12.25 21.59 4.28
N GLU A 27 10.92 21.73 4.34
CA GLU A 27 10.14 21.64 5.59
C GLU A 27 10.37 20.30 6.32
N PHE A 28 10.57 19.19 5.62
CA PHE A 28 10.80 17.87 6.24
C PHE A 28 12.20 17.71 6.80
N GLU A 29 13.18 18.50 6.32
CA GLU A 29 14.51 18.55 6.95
C GLU A 29 14.44 19.19 8.35
N GLU A 30 13.47 20.09 8.56
CA GLU A 30 13.30 20.81 9.83
C GLU A 30 12.28 20.14 10.76
N THR A 31 11.24 19.51 10.20
CA THR A 31 10.06 19.07 10.97
C THR A 31 10.01 17.58 11.25
N ASN A 32 10.77 16.74 10.53
CA ASN A 32 10.80 15.30 10.80
C ASN A 32 11.36 15.03 12.20
N LEU A 33 10.65 14.19 12.96
CA LEU A 33 11.09 13.77 14.30
C LEU A 33 12.38 12.92 14.24
N LEU A 34 12.49 12.08 13.21
CA LEU A 34 13.61 11.19 12.96
C LEU A 34 14.20 11.48 11.59
N THR A 35 15.50 11.30 11.44
CA THR A 35 16.10 11.27 10.10
C THR A 35 15.51 10.11 9.27
N PRO A 36 15.57 10.15 7.93
CA PRO A 36 15.09 9.04 7.10
C PRO A 36 15.77 7.72 7.43
N VAL A 37 17.05 7.75 7.83
CA VAL A 37 17.80 6.55 8.21
C VAL A 37 17.30 5.97 9.54
N GLU A 38 17.11 6.80 10.56
CA GLU A 38 16.52 6.37 11.84
C GLU A 38 15.11 5.84 11.65
N SER A 39 14.31 6.52 10.82
CA SER A 39 12.95 6.08 10.47
C SER A 39 12.95 4.71 9.77
N CYS A 40 13.94 4.41 8.92
CA CYS A 40 14.07 3.09 8.31
C CYS A 40 14.27 1.99 9.35
N LEU A 41 15.06 2.24 10.40
CA LEU A 41 15.33 1.27 11.45
C LEU A 41 14.06 0.99 12.27
N GLU A 42 13.38 2.05 12.71
CA GLU A 42 12.12 1.95 13.47
C GLU A 42 11.02 1.24 12.68
N VAL A 43 10.80 1.65 11.42
CA VAL A 43 9.79 1.03 10.56
C VAL A 43 10.11 -0.42 10.27
N TYR A 44 11.39 -0.76 10.06
CA TYR A 44 11.80 -2.15 9.90
C TYR A 44 11.43 -2.98 11.12
N GLU A 45 11.74 -2.53 12.34
CA GLU A 45 11.41 -3.25 13.57
C GLU A 45 9.88 -3.41 13.77
N LEU A 46 9.11 -2.35 13.51
CA LEU A 46 7.65 -2.37 13.59
C LEU A 46 7.04 -3.35 12.57
N LEU A 47 7.57 -3.39 11.36
CA LEU A 47 7.08 -4.29 10.31
C LEU A 47 7.41 -5.75 10.62
N ILE A 48 8.62 -6.06 11.08
CA ILE A 48 8.98 -7.42 11.52
C ILE A 48 8.03 -7.86 12.64
N THR A 49 7.86 -7.02 13.67
CA THR A 49 6.97 -7.32 14.80
C THR A 49 5.53 -7.56 14.35
N GLY A 50 5.02 -6.73 13.43
CA GLY A 50 3.67 -6.87 12.89
C GLY A 50 3.50 -8.12 12.02
N ILE A 51 4.49 -8.46 11.20
CA ILE A 51 4.47 -9.67 10.37
C ILE A 51 4.54 -10.93 11.24
N ASP A 52 5.38 -10.93 12.28
CA ASP A 52 5.47 -12.03 13.25
C ASP A 52 4.14 -12.25 13.97
N PHE A 53 3.49 -11.17 14.42
CA PHE A 53 2.16 -11.23 15.01
C PHE A 53 1.14 -11.87 14.04
N LEU A 54 1.18 -11.51 12.76
CA LEU A 54 0.30 -12.10 11.75
C LEU A 54 0.62 -13.59 11.51
N LEU A 55 1.90 -13.98 11.47
CA LEU A 55 2.30 -15.38 11.34
C LEU A 55 1.81 -16.24 12.51
N GLU A 56 1.81 -15.68 13.72
CA GLU A 56 1.37 -16.40 14.92
C GLU A 56 -0.16 -16.48 15.03
N HIS A 57 -0.87 -15.41 14.68
CA HIS A 57 -2.29 -15.27 15.05
C HIS A 57 -3.29 -15.31 13.90
N SER A 58 -2.87 -15.12 12.64
CA SER A 58 -3.81 -15.09 11.51
C SER A 58 -4.48 -16.45 11.23
N GLY A 59 -3.83 -17.55 11.64
CA GLY A 59 -4.23 -18.90 11.25
C GLY A 59 -4.02 -19.21 9.76
N CYS A 60 -3.42 -18.30 9.00
CA CYS A 60 -3.02 -18.53 7.61
C CYS A 60 -1.75 -19.37 7.57
N GLU A 61 -1.64 -20.21 6.55
CA GLU A 61 -0.45 -21.04 6.30
C GLU A 61 0.63 -20.26 5.56
N GLU A 62 0.23 -19.22 4.82
CA GLU A 62 1.12 -18.38 4.02
C GLU A 62 0.73 -16.91 4.13
N ILE A 63 1.74 -16.03 4.15
CA ILE A 63 1.58 -14.59 3.94
C ILE A 63 2.35 -14.20 2.68
N VAL A 64 1.63 -13.64 1.71
CA VAL A 64 2.19 -13.04 0.51
C VAL A 64 2.34 -11.55 0.74
N ILE A 65 3.59 -11.09 0.82
CA ILE A 65 3.93 -9.68 0.96
C ILE A 65 4.11 -9.10 -0.44
N VAL A 66 3.22 -8.18 -0.81
CA VAL A 66 3.32 -7.39 -2.05
C VAL A 66 3.84 -6.01 -1.68
N GLU A 67 4.90 -5.56 -2.35
CA GLU A 67 5.49 -4.25 -2.07
C GLU A 67 5.29 -3.26 -3.22
N ASN A 68 5.14 -2.00 -2.85
CA ASN A 68 5.31 -0.84 -3.70
C ASN A 68 5.97 0.27 -2.89
N VAL A 69 6.98 0.93 -3.46
CA VAL A 69 7.50 2.16 -2.86
C VAL A 69 6.53 3.32 -3.06
N GLY A 70 6.47 4.22 -2.08
CA GLY A 70 5.76 5.48 -2.11
C GLY A 70 6.64 6.63 -2.54
N ASN A 71 6.05 7.82 -2.65
CA ASN A 71 6.78 9.00 -3.09
C ASN A 71 7.49 9.74 -1.96
N HIS A 72 7.14 9.47 -0.69
CA HIS A 72 7.71 10.17 0.46
C HIS A 72 9.12 9.69 0.81
N ALA A 73 9.40 8.40 0.63
CA ALA A 73 10.68 7.78 0.98
C ALA A 73 11.77 7.88 -0.12
N ARG A 74 11.55 8.70 -1.17
CA ARG A 74 12.54 8.89 -2.23
C ARG A 74 13.80 9.60 -1.72
N THR A 75 14.95 9.27 -2.28
CA THR A 75 16.25 9.90 -1.99
C THR A 75 16.59 11.07 -2.92
N THR A 76 15.64 11.45 -3.78
CA THR A 76 15.82 12.48 -4.82
C THR A 76 14.74 13.54 -4.72
N ASP A 77 15.08 14.81 -4.99
CA ASP A 77 14.15 15.94 -4.88
C ASP A 77 12.86 15.75 -5.70
N ARG A 78 13.00 15.13 -6.88
CA ARG A 78 11.90 14.83 -7.80
C ARG A 78 11.79 13.34 -8.06
N GLN A 79 10.58 12.87 -8.32
CA GLN A 79 10.32 11.51 -8.76
C GLN A 79 11.00 11.24 -10.11
N ARG A 80 11.53 10.02 -10.26
CA ARG A 80 12.17 9.55 -11.49
C ARG A 80 11.44 8.31 -11.98
N ALA A 81 10.65 8.44 -13.05
CA ALA A 81 9.75 7.38 -13.50
C ALA A 81 10.45 6.01 -13.72
N GLY A 82 11.67 6.00 -14.25
CA GLY A 82 12.39 4.75 -14.53
C GLY A 82 13.26 4.22 -13.40
N THR A 83 13.52 5.02 -12.36
CA THR A 83 14.45 4.65 -11.27
C THR A 83 13.91 4.96 -9.88
N ASN A 84 12.58 5.12 -9.75
CA ASN A 84 11.93 5.50 -8.50
C ASN A 84 12.24 4.48 -7.40
N VAL A 85 12.10 3.19 -7.69
CA VAL A 85 12.34 2.10 -6.74
C VAL A 85 13.79 2.08 -6.27
N GLN A 86 14.77 2.20 -7.18
CA GLN A 86 16.19 2.18 -6.82
C GLN A 86 16.63 3.39 -5.98
N ASN A 87 15.91 4.51 -6.08
CA ASN A 87 16.21 5.75 -5.34
C ASN A 87 15.20 5.94 -4.20
N ASN A 88 14.90 4.88 -3.47
CA ASN A 88 13.90 4.91 -2.40
C ASN A 88 14.35 4.08 -1.19
N TYR A 89 14.20 4.66 0.00
CA TYR A 89 14.52 4.00 1.26
C TYR A 89 13.63 2.78 1.54
N GLU A 90 12.37 2.79 1.11
CA GLU A 90 11.45 1.67 1.33
C GLU A 90 11.90 0.42 0.59
N TRP A 91 12.50 0.57 -0.60
CA TRP A 91 13.06 -0.57 -1.30
C TRP A 91 14.18 -1.24 -0.48
N LEU A 92 15.01 -0.44 0.22
CA LEU A 92 16.01 -0.98 1.15
C LEU A 92 15.34 -1.72 2.32
N ILE A 93 14.31 -1.12 2.93
CA ILE A 93 13.54 -1.75 4.01
C ILE A 93 12.96 -3.10 3.55
N TYR A 94 12.31 -3.14 2.39
CA TYR A 94 11.71 -4.37 1.86
C TYR A 94 12.74 -5.48 1.61
N ASN A 95 13.94 -5.12 1.12
CA ASN A 95 15.03 -6.09 0.96
C ASN A 95 15.52 -6.63 2.31
N PHE A 96 15.57 -5.81 3.36
CA PHE A 96 15.95 -6.27 4.70
C PHE A 96 14.88 -7.16 5.33
N ILE A 97 13.59 -6.84 5.17
CA ILE A 97 12.50 -7.71 5.63
C ILE A 97 12.54 -9.05 4.87
N ALA A 98 12.74 -9.04 3.55
CA ALA A 98 12.85 -10.28 2.79
C ALA A 98 14.06 -11.12 3.20
N LYS A 99 15.19 -10.48 3.50
CA LYS A 99 16.36 -11.15 4.03
C LYS A 99 16.10 -11.75 5.42
N HIS A 100 15.38 -11.05 6.28
CA HIS A 100 15.00 -11.54 7.61
C HIS A 100 14.22 -12.86 7.52
N TYR A 101 13.26 -12.94 6.60
CA TYR A 101 12.42 -14.14 6.41
C TYR A 101 12.93 -15.11 5.33
N GLU A 102 14.19 -15.00 4.89
CA GLU A 102 14.68 -15.78 3.73
C GLU A 102 14.59 -17.31 3.92
N ASN A 103 14.57 -17.77 5.18
CA ASN A 103 14.47 -19.17 5.56
C ASN A 103 13.08 -19.58 6.05
N ASP A 104 12.09 -18.66 6.13
CA ASP A 104 10.73 -18.99 6.51
C ASP A 104 9.88 -19.27 5.26
N PRO A 105 9.51 -20.54 4.98
CA PRO A 105 8.78 -20.88 3.78
C PRO A 105 7.35 -20.33 3.76
N ARG A 106 6.81 -19.86 4.90
CA ARG A 106 5.45 -19.29 5.01
C ARG A 106 5.37 -17.87 4.45
N ILE A 107 6.50 -17.20 4.28
CA ILE A 107 6.56 -15.82 3.77
C ILE A 107 6.96 -15.84 2.30
N LYS A 108 6.14 -15.21 1.45
CA LYS A 108 6.42 -15.03 0.02
C LYS A 108 6.50 -13.55 -0.30
N PHE A 109 7.62 -13.12 -0.89
CA PHE A 109 7.75 -11.76 -1.38
C PHE A 109 7.40 -11.66 -2.86
N LYS A 110 6.62 -10.65 -3.19
CA LYS A 110 6.33 -10.23 -4.54
C LYS A 110 6.93 -8.84 -4.77
N PHE A 111 8.16 -8.83 -5.26
CA PHE A 111 8.89 -7.60 -5.60
C PHE A 111 8.48 -7.03 -6.97
N THR A 112 8.62 -5.72 -7.12
CA THR A 112 8.58 -5.01 -8.39
C THR A 112 9.69 -3.99 -8.49
N MET A 113 10.20 -3.77 -9.70
CA MET A 113 11.05 -2.62 -10.02
C MET A 113 10.29 -1.52 -10.75
N GLY A 114 8.98 -1.73 -10.97
CA GLY A 114 8.11 -0.83 -11.71
C GLY A 114 7.07 -0.16 -10.83
N TYR A 115 6.23 0.66 -11.47
CA TYR A 115 5.13 1.35 -10.77
C TYR A 115 4.04 0.38 -10.28
N PHE A 116 3.74 -0.63 -11.10
CA PHE A 116 2.73 -1.63 -10.80
C PHE A 116 3.36 -2.91 -10.26
N ASN A 117 2.67 -3.53 -9.32
CA ASN A 117 2.92 -4.89 -8.89
C ASN A 117 1.65 -5.71 -9.12
N HIS A 118 1.74 -6.83 -9.83
CA HIS A 118 0.58 -7.63 -10.19
C HIS A 118 0.59 -8.96 -9.43
N LEU A 119 -0.56 -9.35 -8.89
CA LEU A 119 -0.76 -10.64 -8.23
C LEU A 119 -2.02 -11.30 -8.79
N ASP A 120 -1.89 -12.55 -9.21
CA ASP A 120 -3.04 -13.41 -9.51
C ASP A 120 -3.57 -14.02 -8.20
N VAL A 121 -4.87 -13.82 -7.94
CA VAL A 121 -5.55 -14.45 -6.82
C VAL A 121 -6.82 -15.11 -7.36
N TYR A 122 -6.80 -16.45 -7.45
CA TYR A 122 -7.90 -17.25 -8.01
C TYR A 122 -8.30 -16.84 -9.44
N GLY A 123 -7.33 -16.42 -10.26
CA GLY A 123 -7.57 -15.95 -11.63
C GLY A 123 -7.97 -14.48 -11.75
N TYR A 124 -8.18 -13.78 -10.62
CA TYR A 124 -8.38 -12.33 -10.61
C TYR A 124 -7.04 -11.61 -10.60
N GLN A 125 -6.84 -10.66 -11.51
CA GLN A 125 -5.64 -9.85 -11.62
C GLN A 125 -5.74 -8.64 -10.69
N LEU A 126 -5.00 -8.66 -9.59
CA LEU A 126 -4.85 -7.52 -8.68
C LEU A 126 -3.64 -6.69 -9.11
N ARG A 127 -3.81 -5.37 -9.21
CA ARG A 127 -2.74 -4.43 -9.55
C ARG A 127 -2.51 -3.46 -8.39
N PHE A 128 -1.37 -3.57 -7.75
CA PHE A 128 -0.96 -2.74 -6.63
C PHE A 128 -0.05 -1.61 -7.10
N HIS A 129 -0.29 -0.40 -6.59
CA HIS A 129 0.55 0.77 -6.83
C HIS A 129 0.31 1.82 -5.74
N HIS A 130 1.29 2.68 -5.47
CA HIS A 130 1.15 3.63 -4.38
C HIS A 130 0.06 4.70 -4.65
N GLY A 131 0.04 5.32 -5.84
CA GLY A 131 -1.08 6.16 -6.31
C GLY A 131 -0.71 7.57 -6.77
N GLU A 132 0.55 7.95 -6.61
CA GLU A 132 1.17 9.25 -6.90
C GLU A 132 1.13 9.68 -8.37
N ASN A 133 0.90 8.75 -9.30
CA ASN A 133 0.77 9.07 -10.73
C ASN A 133 -0.64 9.50 -11.13
N VAL A 134 -1.61 9.46 -10.22
CA VAL A 134 -2.95 10.02 -10.42
C VAL A 134 -2.95 11.45 -9.87
N ARG A 135 -3.63 12.38 -10.55
CA ARG A 135 -3.76 13.77 -10.10
C ARG A 135 -5.22 14.12 -9.90
N TYR A 136 -5.50 14.72 -8.75
CA TYR A 136 -6.83 15.22 -8.39
C TYR A 136 -6.68 16.56 -7.68
N ALA A 137 -7.53 17.54 -8.04
CA ALA A 137 -7.44 18.91 -7.57
C ALA A 137 -8.80 19.48 -7.14
N GLY A 138 -9.71 18.62 -6.67
CA GLY A 138 -11.08 19.00 -6.29
C GLY A 138 -12.11 18.72 -7.39
N GLY A 139 -13.39 18.68 -7.01
CA GLY A 139 -14.53 18.46 -7.91
C GLY A 139 -15.53 17.39 -7.43
N VAL A 140 -16.68 17.35 -8.09
CA VAL A 140 -17.71 16.34 -7.82
C VAL A 140 -17.22 14.96 -8.29
N GLY A 141 -17.44 13.93 -7.48
CA GLY A 141 -16.98 12.56 -7.75
C GLY A 141 -15.59 12.24 -7.20
N GLY A 142 -14.86 13.23 -6.68
CA GLY A 142 -13.59 12.97 -6.00
C GLY A 142 -12.52 12.35 -6.91
N LEU A 143 -11.57 11.69 -6.27
CA LEU A 143 -10.50 10.94 -6.93
C LEU A 143 -11.00 9.84 -7.89
N SER A 144 -12.23 9.34 -7.70
CA SER A 144 -12.77 8.25 -8.52
C SER A 144 -12.77 8.59 -10.01
N ILE A 145 -12.97 9.86 -10.39
CA ILE A 145 -13.00 10.29 -11.78
C ILE A 145 -11.62 10.17 -12.46
N PRO A 146 -10.56 10.86 -11.99
CA PRO A 146 -9.24 10.73 -12.59
C PRO A 146 -8.66 9.32 -12.43
N LEU A 147 -8.95 8.61 -11.34
CA LEU A 147 -8.47 7.24 -11.13
C LEU A 147 -9.07 6.27 -12.15
N ASN A 148 -10.39 6.27 -12.36
CA ASN A 148 -11.01 5.41 -13.38
C ASN A 148 -10.49 5.71 -14.79
N LYS A 149 -10.21 6.98 -15.11
CA LYS A 149 -9.59 7.37 -16.37
C LYS A 149 -8.18 6.78 -16.51
N ALA A 150 -7.37 6.83 -15.45
CA ALA A 150 -6.03 6.25 -15.44
C ALA A 150 -6.08 4.73 -15.59
N ILE A 151 -6.93 4.04 -14.80
CA ILE A 151 -7.15 2.58 -14.87
C ILE A 151 -7.53 2.15 -16.29
N ALA A 152 -8.46 2.86 -16.94
CA ALA A 152 -8.87 2.56 -18.31
C ALA A 152 -7.70 2.63 -19.31
N MET A 153 -6.78 3.58 -19.12
CA MET A 153 -5.58 3.70 -19.95
C MET A 153 -4.54 2.63 -19.62
N TRP A 154 -4.31 2.31 -18.35
CA TRP A 154 -3.37 1.27 -17.94
C TRP A 154 -3.82 -0.13 -18.39
N ASN A 155 -5.13 -0.37 -18.41
CA ASN A 155 -5.71 -1.62 -18.91
C ASN A 155 -5.53 -1.83 -20.42
N GLN A 156 -5.08 -0.83 -21.19
CA GLN A 156 -4.66 -1.02 -22.59
C GLN A 156 -3.38 -1.86 -22.69
N ALA A 157 -2.52 -1.81 -21.66
CA ALA A 157 -1.26 -2.56 -21.62
C ALA A 157 -1.42 -3.88 -20.87
N THR A 158 -1.90 -3.80 -19.63
CA THR A 158 -2.14 -4.99 -18.78
C THR A 158 -3.44 -4.80 -18.03
N VAL A 159 -4.40 -5.67 -18.28
CA VAL A 159 -5.71 -5.63 -17.64
C VAL A 159 -5.59 -6.06 -16.18
N ALA A 160 -6.21 -5.29 -15.29
CA ALA A 160 -6.42 -5.64 -13.90
C ALA A 160 -7.93 -5.62 -13.59
N ASP A 161 -8.37 -6.57 -12.75
CA ASP A 161 -9.74 -6.62 -12.23
C ASP A 161 -9.93 -5.62 -11.08
N ILE A 162 -8.89 -5.45 -10.25
CA ILE A 162 -8.91 -4.59 -9.07
C ILE A 162 -7.57 -3.86 -8.95
N ASP A 163 -7.62 -2.53 -8.93
CA ASP A 163 -6.49 -1.68 -8.53
C ASP A 163 -6.47 -1.46 -7.01
N ILE A 164 -5.33 -1.62 -6.36
CA ILE A 164 -5.15 -1.43 -4.93
C ILE A 164 -4.10 -0.36 -4.71
N LEU A 165 -4.48 0.72 -4.03
CA LEU A 165 -3.63 1.91 -3.91
C LEU A 165 -3.78 2.64 -2.58
N GLY A 166 -2.85 3.55 -2.31
CA GLY A 166 -2.72 4.34 -1.09
C GLY A 166 -2.67 5.82 -1.43
N HIS A 167 -1.69 6.56 -0.88
CA HIS A 167 -1.35 7.97 -1.18
C HIS A 167 -2.40 9.03 -0.79
N TRP A 168 -3.69 8.71 -0.92
CA TRP A 168 -4.77 9.69 -0.82
C TRP A 168 -5.37 9.82 0.57
N HIS A 169 -5.05 8.89 1.49
CA HIS A 169 -5.40 8.98 2.92
C HIS A 169 -6.91 9.06 3.18
N GLN A 170 -7.73 8.54 2.26
CA GLN A 170 -9.16 8.36 2.43
C GLN A 170 -9.56 6.96 1.95
N ARG A 171 -9.87 6.08 2.90
CA ARG A 171 -10.33 4.74 2.60
C ARG A 171 -11.58 4.80 1.71
N THR A 172 -11.46 4.24 0.52
CA THR A 172 -12.57 4.17 -0.44
C THR A 172 -12.52 2.81 -1.11
N SER A 173 -13.68 2.19 -1.31
CA SER A 173 -13.73 0.93 -2.01
C SER A 173 -14.83 0.90 -3.06
N HIS A 174 -14.41 0.65 -4.29
CA HIS A 174 -15.26 0.53 -5.46
C HIS A 174 -15.11 -0.85 -6.07
N LYS A 175 -15.91 -1.16 -7.10
CA LYS A 175 -15.88 -2.47 -7.76
C LYS A 175 -14.50 -2.82 -8.32
N ASN A 176 -13.83 -1.85 -8.96
CA ASN A 176 -12.59 -2.04 -9.70
C ASN A 176 -11.36 -1.43 -9.00
N PHE A 177 -11.51 -0.83 -7.83
CA PHE A 177 -10.36 -0.37 -7.05
C PHE A 177 -10.64 -0.26 -5.55
N VAL A 178 -9.57 -0.32 -4.75
CA VAL A 178 -9.57 -0.14 -3.30
C VAL A 178 -8.47 0.84 -2.93
N ILE A 179 -8.87 1.99 -2.39
CA ILE A 179 -7.95 2.97 -1.80
C ILE A 179 -7.83 2.64 -0.30
N ASN A 180 -6.61 2.40 0.14
CA ASN A 180 -6.25 2.21 1.53
C ASN A 180 -6.38 3.52 2.31
N GLY A 181 -6.78 3.39 3.58
CA GLY A 181 -6.71 4.51 4.50
C GLY A 181 -5.29 4.79 4.96
N SER A 182 -5.14 5.72 5.89
CA SER A 182 -3.83 6.07 6.47
C SER A 182 -3.83 6.07 7.99
N ILE A 183 -2.63 6.02 8.56
CA ILE A 183 -2.39 6.21 9.99
C ILE A 183 -2.06 7.67 10.30
N ILE A 184 -1.50 8.39 9.32
CA ILE A 184 -1.11 9.80 9.50
C ILE A 184 -2.34 10.68 9.77
N GLY A 185 -2.21 11.55 10.77
CA GLY A 185 -3.23 12.52 11.15
C GLY A 185 -3.24 13.77 10.27
N PHE A 186 -4.17 14.66 10.59
CA PHE A 186 -4.30 15.96 9.91
C PHE A 186 -3.13 16.89 10.29
N ASN A 187 -2.40 17.37 9.28
CA ASN A 187 -1.21 18.22 9.45
C ASN A 187 -1.33 19.55 8.68
N ALA A 188 -0.30 20.40 8.80
CA ALA A 188 -0.27 21.71 8.14
C ALA A 188 -0.38 21.63 6.61
N TYR A 189 0.21 20.60 5.99
CA TYR A 189 0.09 20.37 4.56
C TYR A 189 -1.34 20.01 4.15
N ALA A 190 -1.99 19.08 4.88
CA ALA A 190 -3.38 18.72 4.67
C ALA A 190 -4.31 19.95 4.79
N LEU A 191 -4.07 20.83 5.78
CA LEU A 191 -4.77 22.10 5.92
C LEU A 191 -4.55 23.01 4.70
N LYS A 192 -3.30 23.18 4.25
CA LYS A 192 -2.93 24.02 3.10
C LYS A 192 -3.65 23.60 1.83
N ILE A 193 -3.76 22.30 1.57
CA ILE A 193 -4.44 21.78 0.38
C ILE A 193 -5.95 21.58 0.58
N LYS A 194 -6.48 21.89 1.78
CA LYS A 194 -7.88 21.70 2.16
C LYS A 194 -8.30 20.23 2.04
N ALA A 195 -7.38 19.32 2.33
CA ALA A 195 -7.67 17.89 2.32
C ALA A 195 -8.67 17.55 3.43
N SER A 196 -9.50 16.56 3.15
CA SER A 196 -10.28 15.89 4.19
C SER A 196 -9.39 14.88 4.91
N PHE A 197 -9.66 14.64 6.19
CA PHE A 197 -8.99 13.60 6.97
C PHE A 197 -10.00 12.54 7.42
N GLU A 198 -9.48 11.38 7.80
CA GLU A 198 -10.23 10.29 8.40
C GLU A 198 -9.57 9.83 9.70
N LYS A 199 -10.31 9.05 10.51
CA LYS A 199 -9.70 8.35 11.64
C LYS A 199 -8.68 7.31 11.12
N PRO A 200 -7.60 7.03 11.88
CA PRO A 200 -6.63 6.01 11.51
C PRO A 200 -7.29 4.67 11.17
N GLN A 201 -7.16 4.24 9.91
CA GLN A 201 -7.73 2.99 9.45
C GLN A 201 -6.97 2.43 8.24
N GLN A 202 -7.13 1.13 8.00
CA GLN A 202 -6.60 0.42 6.83
C GLN A 202 -7.72 -0.36 6.13
N SER A 203 -7.52 -0.69 4.85
CA SER A 203 -8.47 -1.46 4.06
C SER A 203 -8.26 -2.95 4.21
N PHE A 204 -9.34 -3.68 4.51
CA PHE A 204 -9.40 -5.13 4.49
C PHE A 204 -10.52 -5.59 3.57
N PHE A 205 -10.26 -6.64 2.79
CA PHE A 205 -11.29 -7.32 2.00
C PHE A 205 -10.95 -8.79 1.80
N LEU A 206 -11.97 -9.60 1.48
CA LEU A 206 -11.80 -11.01 1.13
C LEU A 206 -11.89 -11.22 -0.37
N MET A 207 -11.02 -12.10 -0.90
CA MET A 207 -11.11 -12.60 -2.27
C MET A 207 -11.80 -13.96 -2.28
N ASP A 208 -12.93 -14.05 -2.99
CA ASP A 208 -13.65 -15.28 -3.24
C ASP A 208 -13.33 -15.81 -4.65
N PRO A 209 -13.03 -17.10 -4.84
CA PRO A 209 -12.65 -17.65 -6.14
C PRO A 209 -13.74 -17.55 -7.22
N ARG A 210 -15.01 -17.42 -6.82
CA ARG A 210 -16.14 -17.29 -7.74
C ARG A 210 -16.61 -15.84 -7.90
N TRP A 211 -16.53 -15.04 -6.84
CA TRP A 211 -17.14 -13.70 -6.80
C TRP A 211 -16.13 -12.55 -6.78
N GLY A 212 -14.83 -12.83 -6.71
CA GLY A 212 -13.79 -11.82 -6.65
C GLY A 212 -13.78 -11.10 -5.30
N LYS A 213 -13.60 -9.77 -5.31
CA LYS A 213 -13.64 -8.97 -4.08
C LYS A 213 -15.02 -9.03 -3.43
N THR A 214 -15.03 -9.48 -2.19
CA THR A 214 -16.21 -9.57 -1.32
C THR A 214 -15.85 -8.97 0.05
N VAL A 215 -16.71 -9.17 1.06
CA VAL A 215 -16.55 -8.81 2.49
C VAL A 215 -15.46 -7.76 2.72
N GLU A 216 -15.88 -6.51 2.78
CA GLU A 216 -14.97 -5.39 2.88
C GLU A 216 -15.18 -4.69 4.22
N ALA A 217 -14.10 -4.44 4.95
CA ALA A 217 -14.14 -3.79 6.25
C ALA A 217 -12.94 -2.87 6.44
N PRO A 218 -13.08 -1.80 7.22
CA PRO A 218 -11.91 -1.10 7.74
C PRO A 218 -11.28 -1.92 8.87
N ILE A 219 -9.95 -1.84 8.98
CA ILE A 219 -9.23 -2.15 10.21
C ILE A 219 -9.02 -0.82 10.92
N PHE A 220 -9.67 -0.62 12.07
CA PHE A 220 -9.49 0.59 12.89
C PHE A 220 -8.20 0.50 13.71
N LEU A 221 -7.51 1.63 13.83
CA LEU A 221 -6.20 1.74 14.48
C LEU A 221 -6.18 2.80 15.60
N ASP A 222 -7.36 3.10 16.17
CA ASP A 222 -7.56 4.05 17.27
C ASP A 222 -7.59 3.39 18.66
#